data_AF-A0A258BHU8-F1
#
_entry.id   AF-A0A258BHU8-F1
#
_cell.length_a   1.000
_cell.length_b   1.000
_cell.length_c   1.000
_cell.angle_alpha   90.00
_cell.angle_beta   90.00
_cell.angle_gamma   90.00
#
_symmetry.space_group_name_H-M   'P 1'
#
loop_
_entity.id
_entity.type
_entity.pdbx_description
1 polymer ?
#
loop_
_entity_poly.entity_id
_entity_poly.type
_entity_poly.pdbx_seq_one_letter_code
_entity_poly.pdbx_strand_id
1 'polypeptide(L)'
;AMAMLAAYNAGPGRYDEYLSRGRPLPAETRAYLAKLASIIGGADDSRLAAAPPSDPFAWRRAALFAARPNGDPAAPETSSGERAADMRAAVEPPANSLFVALSGRRQP
;
A
#
# COMPACT_ATOMS: atom_id res chain seq x y z
N ALA A 1 4.61 16.96 -6.82
CA ALA A 1 4.85 15.78 -5.95
C ALA A 1 6.08 15.92 -5.04
N MET A 2 7.21 16.48 -5.51
CA MET A 2 8.47 16.51 -4.74
C MET A 2 8.39 17.23 -3.37
N ALA A 3 7.51 18.22 -3.22
CA ALA A 3 7.26 18.91 -1.94
C ALA A 3 6.77 17.96 -0.84
N MET A 4 5.81 17.08 -1.16
CA MET A 4 5.27 16.07 -0.25
C MET A 4 6.38 15.11 0.20
N LEU A 5 7.21 14.65 -0.74
CA LEU A 5 8.30 13.69 -0.49
C LEU A 5 9.39 14.29 0.39
N ALA A 6 9.71 15.57 0.17
CA ALA A 6 10.65 16.31 1.01
C ALA A 6 10.12 16.45 2.45
N ALA A 7 8.84 16.83 2.60
CA ALA A 7 8.19 16.95 3.91
C ALA A 7 8.05 15.59 4.63
N TYR A 8 7.87 14.49 3.90
CA TYR A 8 7.84 13.16 4.49
C TYR A 8 9.18 12.79 5.14
N ASN A 9 10.29 13.03 4.45
CA ASN A 9 11.62 12.65 4.94
C ASN A 9 12.21 13.66 5.95
N ALA A 10 12.01 14.97 5.73
CA ALA A 10 12.58 16.02 6.56
C ALA A 10 11.64 16.53 7.66
N GLY A 11 10.35 16.25 7.54
CA GLY A 11 9.26 16.87 8.31
C GLY A 11 8.68 18.11 7.61
N PRO A 12 7.37 18.40 7.76
CA PRO A 12 6.74 19.57 7.13
C PRO A 12 7.36 20.88 7.60
N GLY A 13 7.61 21.06 8.90
CA GLY A 13 8.22 22.29 9.42
C GLY A 13 9.62 22.59 8.86
N ARG A 14 10.45 21.56 8.61
CA ARG A 14 11.76 21.76 7.97
C ARG A 14 11.64 22.08 6.49
N TYR A 15 10.65 21.51 5.81
CA TYR A 15 10.37 21.87 4.43
C TYR A 15 9.87 23.32 4.33
N ASP A 16 9.03 23.77 5.27
CA ASP A 16 8.56 25.15 5.35
C ASP A 16 9.70 26.13 5.69
N GLU A 17 10.62 25.77 6.58
CA GLU A 17 11.85 26.56 6.83
C GLU A 17 12.74 26.65 5.58
N TYR A 18 12.84 25.58 4.81
CA TYR A 18 13.55 25.59 3.54
C TYR A 18 12.92 26.59 2.56
N LEU A 19 11.58 26.63 2.47
CA LEU A 19 10.87 27.57 1.59
C LEU A 19 10.91 29.02 2.09
N SER A 20 10.73 29.23 3.39
CA SER A 20 10.55 30.56 3.98
C SER A 20 11.87 31.25 4.33
N ARG A 21 12.87 30.48 4.77
CA ARG A 21 14.15 31.00 5.27
C ARG A 21 15.35 30.55 4.44
N GLY A 22 15.13 29.76 3.38
CA GLY A 22 16.20 29.23 2.54
C GLY A 22 17.12 28.24 3.26
N ARG A 23 16.71 27.72 4.42
CA ARG A 23 17.53 26.80 5.21
C ARG A 23 17.70 25.48 4.43
N PRO A 24 18.93 25.02 4.14
CA PRO A 24 19.11 23.85 3.30
C PRO A 24 18.49 22.59 3.92
N LEU A 25 17.87 21.77 3.06
CA LEU A 25 17.41 20.45 3.45
C LEU A 25 18.60 19.55 3.85
N PRO A 26 18.38 18.56 4.74
CA PRO A 26 19.39 17.56 5.08
C PRO A 26 19.93 16.83 3.85
N ALA A 27 21.19 16.41 3.92
CA ALA A 27 21.86 15.69 2.83
C ALA A 27 21.10 14.40 2.48
N GLU A 28 20.55 13.73 3.48
CA GLU A 28 19.72 12.53 3.38
C GLU A 28 18.46 12.80 2.55
N THR A 29 17.76 13.90 2.81
CA THR A 29 16.56 14.29 2.04
C THR A 29 16.89 14.59 0.59
N ARG A 30 17.99 15.31 0.35
CA ARG A 30 18.45 15.61 -1.02
C ARG A 30 18.84 14.33 -1.77
N ALA A 31 19.55 13.41 -1.12
CA ALA A 31 19.91 12.12 -1.70
C ALA A 31 18.67 11.26 -1.98
N TYR A 32 17.69 11.27 -1.08
CA TYR A 32 16.41 10.60 -1.28
C TYR A 32 15.65 11.14 -2.49
N LEU A 33 15.51 12.46 -2.59
CA LEU A 33 14.84 13.10 -3.73
C LEU A 33 15.58 12.86 -5.04
N ALA A 34 16.91 12.87 -5.05
CA ALA A 34 17.71 12.55 -6.23
C ALA A 34 17.47 11.12 -6.73
N LYS A 35 17.40 10.14 -5.81
CA LYS A 35 17.04 8.76 -6.15
C LYS A 35 15.64 8.68 -6.77
N LEU A 36 14.66 9.34 -6.17
CA LEU A 36 13.30 9.36 -6.72
C LEU A 36 13.23 10.07 -8.07
N ALA A 37 13.96 11.16 -8.24
CA ALA A 37 14.07 11.86 -9.52
C ALA A 37 14.67 10.96 -10.61
N SER A 38 15.59 10.04 -10.29
CA SER A 38 16.10 9.08 -11.29
C SER A 38 15.08 8.01 -11.69
N ILE A 39 14.21 7.61 -10.76
CA ILE A 39 13.17 6.60 -11.00
C ILE A 39 11.99 7.20 -11.77
N ILE A 40 11.62 8.43 -11.42
CA ILE A 40 10.41 9.10 -11.91
C ILE A 40 10.72 10.04 -13.08
N GLY A 41 11.89 10.69 -13.10
CA GLY A 41 12.28 11.71 -14.08
C GLY A 41 12.55 11.21 -15.50
N GLY A 42 12.45 9.90 -15.74
CA GLY A 42 12.34 9.34 -17.10
C GLY A 42 10.90 9.33 -17.63
N ALA A 43 9.92 9.59 -16.77
CA ALA A 43 8.52 9.73 -17.14
C ALA A 43 8.23 11.22 -17.33
N ASP A 44 8.49 11.71 -18.54
CA ASP A 44 8.04 13.03 -18.98
C ASP A 44 6.53 13.10 -18.76
N ASP A 45 6.03 14.12 -18.04
CA ASP A 45 4.59 14.26 -17.74
C ASP A 45 3.75 14.24 -19.03
N SER A 46 4.34 14.70 -20.14
CA SER A 46 3.77 14.65 -21.48
C SER A 46 3.69 13.22 -22.06
N ARG A 47 4.68 12.36 -21.80
CA ARG A 47 4.68 10.93 -22.17
C ARG A 47 3.70 10.13 -21.30
N LEU A 48 3.57 10.46 -20.03
CA LEU A 48 2.55 9.91 -19.12
C LEU A 48 1.13 10.28 -19.57
N ALA A 49 0.92 11.51 -20.03
CA ALA A 49 -0.38 11.96 -20.56
C ALA A 49 -0.75 11.33 -21.91
N ALA A 50 0.24 11.00 -22.74
CA ALA A 50 0.04 10.32 -24.03
C ALA A 50 -0.02 8.78 -23.92
N ALA A 51 0.32 8.21 -22.76
CA ALA A 51 0.25 6.78 -22.55
C ALA A 51 -1.22 6.31 -22.48
N PRO A 52 -1.56 5.14 -23.07
CA PRO A 52 -2.88 4.56 -22.87
C PRO A 52 -3.10 4.31 -21.36
N PRO A 53 -4.35 4.45 -20.86
CA PRO A 53 -4.64 4.25 -19.45
C PRO A 53 -4.22 2.85 -19.02
N SER A 54 -3.34 2.78 -18.03
CA SER A 54 -2.89 1.52 -17.44
C SER A 54 -4.07 0.80 -16.78
N ASP A 55 -4.15 -0.52 -16.92
CA ASP A 55 -5.11 -1.36 -16.19
C ASP A 55 -4.94 -1.15 -14.67
N PRO A 56 -5.93 -0.56 -13.96
CA PRO A 56 -5.84 -0.29 -12.52
C PRO A 56 -5.66 -1.56 -11.67
N PHE A 57 -5.94 -2.74 -12.22
CA PHE A 57 -5.81 -4.03 -11.55
C PHE A 57 -4.58 -4.83 -12.01
N ALA A 58 -3.70 -4.26 -12.83
CA ALA A 58 -2.47 -4.94 -13.27
C ALA A 58 -1.59 -5.39 -12.09
N TRP A 59 -1.57 -4.64 -10.99
CA TRP A 59 -0.85 -5.01 -9.77
C TRP A 59 -1.33 -6.34 -9.17
N ARG A 60 -2.61 -6.71 -9.32
CA ARG A 60 -3.16 -7.99 -8.84
C ARG A 60 -2.63 -9.20 -9.62
N ARG A 61 -2.14 -8.97 -10.84
CA ARG A 61 -1.55 -9.98 -11.71
C ARG A 61 -0.02 -10.01 -11.64
N ALA A 62 0.59 -9.15 -10.83
CA ALA A 62 2.03 -9.18 -10.61
C ALA A 62 2.44 -10.50 -9.95
N ALA A 63 3.62 -11.02 -10.32
CA ALA A 63 4.16 -12.28 -9.79
C ALA A 63 4.39 -12.28 -8.27
N LEU A 64 4.23 -11.11 -7.61
CA LEU A 64 4.23 -10.98 -6.16
C LEU A 64 3.01 -11.67 -5.51
N PHE A 65 1.90 -11.81 -6.22
CA PHE A 65 0.68 -12.42 -5.71
C PHE A 65 0.50 -13.83 -6.28
N ALA A 66 0.10 -14.77 -5.43
CA ALA A 66 -0.26 -16.11 -5.86
C ALA A 66 -1.46 -16.06 -6.81
N ALA A 67 -1.36 -16.76 -7.94
CA ALA A 67 -2.45 -16.87 -8.90
C ALA A 67 -3.63 -17.59 -8.25
N ARG A 68 -4.78 -16.92 -8.15
CA ARG A 68 -6.03 -17.60 -7.80
C ARG A 68 -6.56 -18.24 -9.08
N PRO A 69 -6.76 -19.56 -9.15
CA PRO A 69 -7.54 -20.14 -10.23
C PRO A 69 -8.91 -19.45 -10.18
N ASN A 70 -9.38 -18.97 -11.34
CA ASN A 70 -10.63 -18.23 -11.48
C ASN A 70 -11.71 -18.88 -10.62
N GLY A 71 -12.31 -18.09 -9.73
CA GLY A 71 -13.33 -18.60 -8.82
C GLY A 71 -14.57 -18.98 -9.60
N ASP A 72 -14.66 -20.25 -10.02
CA ASP A 72 -15.97 -20.88 -10.13
C ASP A 72 -16.58 -20.94 -8.73
N PRO A 73 -17.84 -20.57 -8.54
CA PRO A 73 -18.55 -20.82 -7.30
C PRO A 73 -18.94 -22.30 -7.25
N ALA A 74 -17.96 -23.20 -7.28
CA ALA A 74 -18.16 -24.57 -6.87
C ALA A 74 -18.11 -24.57 -5.34
N ALA A 75 -19.28 -24.74 -4.73
CA ALA A 75 -19.46 -24.87 -3.30
C ALA A 75 -18.44 -25.87 -2.71
N PRO A 76 -17.79 -25.58 -1.57
CA PRO A 76 -17.04 -26.61 -0.88
C PRO A 76 -18.04 -27.59 -0.27
N GLU A 77 -18.14 -28.75 -0.92
CA GLU A 77 -18.75 -29.93 -0.35
C GLU A 77 -18.00 -30.29 0.93
N THR A 78 -18.76 -30.43 2.01
CA THR A 78 -18.30 -30.79 3.34
C THR A 78 -17.63 -32.16 3.30
N SER A 79 -16.31 -32.21 3.44
CA SER A 79 -15.61 -33.41 3.92
C SER A 79 -15.21 -33.19 5.37
N SER A 80 -16.06 -33.70 6.26
CA SER A 80 -15.76 -33.90 7.68
C SER A 80 -14.62 -34.92 7.80
N GLY A 81 -13.52 -34.57 8.45
CA GLY A 81 -12.46 -35.52 8.78
C GLY A 81 -11.15 -34.90 9.25
N GLU A 82 -11.02 -34.72 10.56
CA GLU A 82 -9.75 -34.82 11.31
C GLU A 82 -8.63 -33.76 11.07
N ARG A 83 -8.81 -32.57 11.68
CA ARG A 83 -7.77 -31.89 12.50
C ARG A 83 -8.27 -30.57 13.10
N ALA A 84 -9.34 -30.63 13.88
CA ALA A 84 -9.93 -29.46 14.56
C ALA A 84 -9.81 -29.55 16.09
N ALA A 85 -8.70 -30.09 16.60
CA ALA A 85 -8.44 -30.19 18.03
C ALA A 85 -6.99 -29.84 18.34
N ASP A 86 -6.51 -28.65 17.95
CA ASP A 86 -5.41 -27.95 18.64
C ASP A 86 -5.08 -26.58 18.02
N MET A 87 -6.03 -25.63 17.99
CA MET A 87 -5.68 -24.20 17.92
C MET A 87 -6.85 -23.24 18.15
N ARG A 88 -7.85 -23.63 18.95
CA ARG A 88 -8.86 -22.67 19.45
C ARG A 88 -8.54 -22.33 20.90
N ALA A 89 -7.35 -21.80 21.13
CA ALA A 89 -7.18 -20.87 22.23
C ALA A 89 -7.94 -19.61 21.81
N ALA A 90 -9.10 -19.37 22.41
CA ALA A 90 -9.82 -18.12 22.28
C ALA A 90 -8.90 -17.02 22.80
N VAL A 91 -8.23 -16.32 21.89
CA VAL A 91 -7.58 -15.05 22.20
C VAL A 91 -8.71 -14.04 22.36
N GLU A 92 -9.03 -13.68 23.60
CA GLU A 92 -9.82 -12.48 23.84
C GLU A 92 -9.10 -11.30 23.17
N PRO A 93 -9.80 -10.51 22.33
CA PRO A 93 -9.21 -9.30 21.80
C PRO A 93 -8.94 -8.34 22.98
N PRO A 94 -7.75 -7.74 23.08
CA PRO A 94 -7.49 -6.75 24.11
C PRO A 94 -8.53 -5.62 23.99
N ALA A 95 -8.97 -5.09 25.14
CA ALA A 95 -10.06 -4.10 25.26
C ALA A 95 -9.85 -2.81 24.42
N ASN A 96 -8.68 -2.67 23.82
CA ASN A 96 -8.18 -1.56 23.01
C ASN A 96 -7.70 -2.02 21.61
N SER A 97 -8.39 -2.98 20.99
CA SER A 97 -8.12 -3.33 19.60
C SER A 97 -8.41 -2.15 18.66
N LEU A 98 -7.38 -1.71 17.93
CA LEU A 98 -7.44 -0.66 16.90
C LEU A 98 -8.22 -1.07 15.64
N PHE A 99 -8.65 -2.33 15.57
CA PHE A 99 -9.34 -2.90 14.43
C PHE A 99 -10.77 -3.23 14.80
N VAL A 100 -11.72 -2.65 14.08
CA VAL A 100 -13.14 -3.00 14.20
C VAL A 100 -13.38 -4.29 13.42
N ALA A 101 -13.97 -5.28 14.08
CA ALA A 101 -14.44 -6.49 13.41
C ALA A 101 -15.54 -6.11 12.40
N LEU A 102 -15.31 -6.38 11.11
CA LEU A 102 -16.29 -6.11 10.07
C LEU A 102 -17.43 -7.13 10.21
N SER A 103 -18.49 -6.77 10.94
CA SER A 103 -19.71 -7.58 11.05
C SER A 103 -20.27 -7.80 9.64
N GLY A 104 -20.11 -9.02 9.13
CA GLY A 104 -20.59 -9.42 7.82
C GLY A 104 -22.11 -9.30 7.75
N ARG A 105 -22.61 -8.24 7.11
CA ARG A 105 -23.96 -8.25 6.55
C ARG A 105 -23.92 -9.05 5.25
N ARG A 106 -24.19 -10.34 5.35
CA ARG A 106 -24.97 -11.03 4.30
C ARG A 106 -26.42 -10.68 4.56
N GLN A 107 -27.00 -9.89 3.67
CA GLN A 107 -28.44 -9.73 3.55
C GLN A 107 -28.87 -10.57 2.33
N PRO A 108 -29.86 -11.47 2.43
CA PRO A 108 -30.75 -11.71 1.30
C PRO A 108 -31.61 -10.47 1.03
#